data_AF-A0A0F9MEG7-F1
#
_entry.id   AF-A0A0F9MEG7-F1
#
_cell.length_a   1.000
_cell.length_b   1.000
_cell.length_c   1.000
_cell.angle_alpha   90.00
_cell.angle_beta   90.00
_cell.angle_gamma   90.00
#
_symmetry.space_group_name_H-M   'P 1'
#
loop_
_entity.id
_entity.type
_entity.pdbx_description
1 polymer ?
#
loop_
_entity_poly.entity_id
_entity_poly.type
_entity_poly.pdbx_seq_one_letter_code
_entity_poly.pdbx_strand_id
1 'polypeptide(L)' 'MLLNKKEVRKRILAKVKQDRPGWDCTRVSEAVLIKLDLWFDIKLDQMVHSHNSTGKTFRDFI' A
#
# COMPACT_ATOMS: atom_id res chain seq x y z
N MET A 1 -10.32 -3.43 6.43
CA MET A 1 -9.49 -2.34 5.90
C MET A 1 -8.23 -2.24 6.68
N LEU A 2 -7.13 -2.65 6.07
CA LEU A 2 -5.82 -2.67 6.69
C LEU A 2 -5.13 -1.31 6.57
N LEU A 3 -5.42 -0.57 5.49
CA LEU A 3 -4.79 0.72 5.23
C LEU A 3 -5.61 1.90 5.76
N ASN A 4 -4.92 2.89 6.33
CA ASN A 4 -5.51 4.19 6.65
C ASN A 4 -5.74 5.00 5.35
N LYS A 5 -6.99 5.04 4.87
CA LYS A 5 -7.39 5.73 3.63
C LYS A 5 -6.88 7.17 3.54
N LYS A 6 -6.92 7.92 4.65
CA LYS A 6 -6.53 9.33 4.69
C LYS A 6 -5.04 9.48 4.37
N GLU A 7 -4.21 8.66 5.00
CA GLU A 7 -2.77 8.70 4.80
C GLU A 7 -2.37 8.16 3.42
N VAL A 8 -3.01 7.09 2.95
CA VAL A 8 -2.80 6.56 1.59
C VAL A 8 -3.14 7.61 0.55
N ARG A 9 -4.28 8.30 0.69
CA ARG A 9 -4.67 9.41 -0.20
C ARG A 9 -3.60 10.50 -0.22
N LYS A 10 -3.15 10.95 0.95
CA LYS A 10 -2.11 11.97 1.07
C LYS A 10 -0.82 11.55 0.36
N ARG A 11 -0.37 10.31 0.56
CA ARG A 11 0.83 9.77 -0.10
C ARG A 11 0.69 9.67 -1.62
N ILE A 12 -0.46 9.23 -2.12
CA ILE A 12 -0.73 9.17 -3.57
C ILE A 12 -0.62 10.57 -4.18
N LEU A 13 -1.30 11.56 -3.61
CA LEU A 13 -1.28 12.93 -4.13
C LEU A 13 0.13 13.54 -4.09
N ALA A 14 0.86 13.32 -2.99
CA ALA A 14 2.26 13.76 -2.89
C ALA A 14 3.13 13.12 -3.96
N LYS A 15 2.97 11.82 -4.20
CA LYS A 15 3.73 11.08 -5.21
C LYS A 15 3.38 11.51 -6.64
N VAL A 16 2.11 11.75 -6.95
CA VAL A 16 1.70 12.29 -8.26
C VAL A 16 2.31 13.67 -8.50
N LYS A 17 2.30 14.55 -7.49
CA LYS A 17 2.91 15.88 -7.58
C LYS A 17 4.42 15.81 -7.82
N GLN A 18 5.10 14.86 -7.20
CA GLN A 18 6.54 14.63 -7.39
C GLN A 18 6.84 14.06 -8.78
N ASP A 19 6.11 13.02 -9.20
CA ASP A 19 6.41 12.27 -10.42
C ASP A 19 5.88 12.96 -11.69
N ARG A 20 4.91 13.88 -11.56
CA ARG A 20 4.27 14.60 -12.67
C ARG A 20 4.12 16.10 -12.36
N PRO A 21 5.21 16.89 -12.40
CA PRO A 21 5.14 18.32 -12.17
C PRO A 21 4.18 18.99 -13.17
N GLY A 22 3.29 19.85 -12.67
CA GLY A 22 2.27 20.53 -13.48
C GLY A 22 0.94 19.79 -13.61
N TRP A 23 0.85 18.53 -13.18
CA TRP A 23 -0.42 17.82 -13.09
C TRP A 23 -1.06 18.03 -11.70
N ASP A 24 -2.12 18.85 -11.62
CA ASP A 24 -2.79 19.14 -10.35
C ASP A 24 -3.84 18.07 -9.98
N CYS A 25 -3.36 16.90 -9.55
CA CYS A 25 -4.22 15.88 -9.00
C CYS A 25 -4.61 16.26 -7.57
N THR A 26 -5.90 16.50 -7.32
CA THR A 26 -6.44 16.89 -6.00
C THR A 26 -7.27 15.81 -5.32
N ARG A 27 -7.67 14.77 -6.07
CA ARG A 27 -8.59 13.73 -5.61
C ARG A 27 -8.11 12.34 -6.00
N VAL A 28 -8.38 11.38 -5.12
CA VAL A 28 -8.18 9.95 -5.38
C VAL A 28 -9.55 9.29 -5.25
N SER A 29 -9.91 8.47 -6.24
CA SER A 29 -11.19 7.76 -6.22
C SER A 29 -11.20 6.68 -5.15
N GLU A 30 -12.38 6.45 -4.57
CA GLU A 30 -12.57 5.44 -3.53
C GLU A 30 -12.25 4.03 -4.05
N ALA A 31 -12.61 3.75 -5.30
CA ALA A 31 -12.31 2.48 -5.95
C ALA A 31 -10.80 2.18 -6.02
N VAL A 32 -9.95 3.20 -6.23
CA VAL A 32 -8.49 3.04 -6.22
C VAL A 32 -8.00 2.69 -4.81
N LEU A 33 -8.54 3.35 -3.78
CA LEU A 33 -8.18 3.07 -2.39
C LEU A 33 -8.57 1.64 -1.99
N ILE A 34 -9.75 1.18 -2.40
CA ILE A 34 -10.22 -0.19 -2.17
C ILE A 34 -9.31 -1.20 -2.89
N LYS A 35 -8.97 -0.95 -4.16
CA LYS A 35 -8.06 -1.82 -4.92
C LYS A 35 -6.68 -1.93 -4.27
N LEU A 36 -6.15 -0.82 -3.75
CA LEU A 36 -4.86 -0.83 -3.03
C LEU A 36 -4.93 -1.61 -1.71
N ASP A 37 -6.03 -1.49 -0.96
CA ASP A 37 -6.24 -2.25 0.27
C ASP A 37 -6.29 -3.77 -0.03
N LEU A 38 -7.03 -4.17 -1.07
CA LEU A 38 -7.08 -5.58 -1.50
C LEU A 38 -5.73 -6.09 -1.99
N TRP A 39 -5.00 -5.28 -2.77
CA TRP A 39 -3.67 -5.66 -3.24
C TRP A 39 -2.68 -5.83 -2.07
N PHE A 40 -2.75 -4.94 -1.07
CA PHE A 40 -1.93 -5.04 0.13
C PHE A 40 -2.26 -6.29 0.93
N ASP A 41 -3.55 -6.63 1.09
CA ASP A 41 -4.00 -7.83 1.78
C ASP A 41 -3.47 -9.10 1.11
N ILE A 42 -3.59 -9.20 -0.23
CA ILE A 42 -3.03 -10.32 -1.00
C ILE A 42 -1.51 -10.41 -0.82
N LYS A 43 -0.81 -9.27 -0.83
CA LYS A 43 0.65 -9.26 -0.65
C LYS A 43 1.06 -9.65 0.75
N LEU A 44 0.34 -9.19 1.76
CA LEU A 44 0.55 -9.58 3.15
C LEU A 44 0.34 -11.08 3.32
N ASP A 45 -0.73 -11.62 2.75
CA ASP A 45 -1.02 -13.07 2.80
C ASP A 45 0.09 -13.89 2.13
N GLN A 46 0.53 -13.48 0.94
CA GLN A 46 1.68 -14.10 0.26
C GLN A 46 2.93 -14.08 1.13
N MET A 47 3.22 -12.93 1.74
CA MET A 47 4.37 -12.74 2.62
C MET A 47 4.28 -13.64 3.87
N VAL A 48 3.10 -13.78 4.47
CA VAL A 48 2.86 -14.67 5.60
C VAL A 48 3.05 -16.14 5.22
N HIS A 49 2.67 -16.55 4.03
CA HIS A 49 2.85 -17.93 3.60
C HIS A 49 4.29 -18.25 3.15
N SER A 50 5.04 -17.25 2.66
CA SER A 50 6.39 -17.46 2.15
C SER A 50 7.50 -17.17 3.16
N HIS A 51 7.22 -16.55 4.30
CA HIS A 51 8.27 -16.22 5.26
C HIS A 51 8.77 -17.44 6.04
N ASN A 52 10.08 -17.48 6.29
CA ASN A 52 10.67 -18.43 7.22
C ASN A 52 10.47 -17.93 8.65
N SER A 53 9.47 -18.46 9.36
CA SER A 53 9.31 -18.16 10.78
C SER A 53 10.42 -18.83 11.58
N THR A 54 11.32 -18.05 12.19
CA THR A 54 12.27 -18.56 13.18
C THR A 54 11.88 -18.04 14.55
N GLY A 55 11.57 -18.93 15.49
CA GLY A 55 11.29 -18.54 16.88
C GLY A 55 10.12 -17.56 17.03
N LYS A 56 9.04 -17.74 16.26
CA LYS A 56 7.84 -16.87 16.26
C LYS A 56 8.06 -15.43 15.76
N THR A 57 9.20 -15.15 15.13
CA THR A 57 9.45 -13.85 14.50
C THR A 57 9.20 -13.93 13.01
N PHE A 58 8.45 -12.96 12.47
CA PHE A 58 8.36 -12.74 11.03
C PHE A 58 9.69 -12.13 10.57
N ARG A 59 10.54 -12.93 9.92
CA ARG A 59 11.86 -12.51 9.46
C ARG A 59 11.87 -12.21 7.97
N ASP A 60 12.87 -11.44 7.57
CA ASP A 60 13.11 -10.98 6.21
C ASP A 60 13.16 -12.15 5.21
N PHE A 61 12.75 -11.89 3.97
CA PHE A 61 13.00 -12.80 2.86
C PHE A 61 14.50 -12.75 2.54
N ILE A 62 15.18 -13.90 2.61
CA ILE A 62 16.53 -14.07 2.05
C ILE A 62 16.38 -14.47 0.59
#